data_AF-A0A537UY40-F1
#
_entry.id   AF-A0A537UY40-F1
#
_cell.length_a   1.000
_cell.length_b   1.000
_cell.length_c   1.000
_cell.angle_alpha   90.00
_cell.angle_beta   90.00
_cell.angle_gamma   90.00
#
_symmetry.space_group_name_H-M   'P 1'
#
loop_
_entity.id
_entity.type
_entity.pdbx_description
1 polymer ?
#
loop_
_entity_poly.entity_id
_entity_poly.type
_entity_poly.pdbx_seq_one_letter_code
_entity_poly.pdbx_strand_id
1 'polypeptide(L)' 'MSLPEIVLWQALRKLRLGGLRFRRQHPIGPYILDFYCPSARLAIEVDGFAHDTVAEAHRDARR' A
#
# COMPACT_ATOMS: atom_id res chain seq x y z
N MET A 1 -0.55 -10.63 3.93
CA MET A 1 -0.41 -10.29 2.51
C MET A 1 -1.37 -11.17 1.74
N SER A 2 -2.50 -10.59 1.32
CA SER A 2 -3.56 -11.28 0.58
C SER A 2 -3.10 -11.72 -0.82
N LEU A 3 -3.87 -12.58 -1.49
CA LEU A 3 -3.56 -13.00 -2.87
C LEU A 3 -3.42 -11.79 -3.83
N PRO A 4 -4.33 -10.79 -3.82
CA PRO A 4 -4.15 -9.55 -4.58
C PRO A 4 -2.84 -8.81 -4.27
N GLU A 5 -2.48 -8.64 -2.99
CA GLU A 5 -1.23 -7.98 -2.60
C GLU A 5 0.01 -8.76 -3.10
N ILE A 6 -0.02 -10.09 -3.07
CA ILE A 6 1.09 -10.93 -3.56
C ILE A 6 1.30 -10.72 -5.06
N VAL A 7 0.22 -10.75 -5.85
CA VAL A 7 0.26 -10.54 -7.30
C VAL A 7 0.76 -9.14 -7.62
N LEU A 8 0.21 -8.12 -6.95
CA LEU A 8 0.65 -6.74 -7.12
C LEU A 8 2.13 -6.56 -6.77
N TRP A 9 2.60 -7.18 -5.68
CA TRP A 9 4.01 -7.14 -5.31
C TRP A 9 4.92 -7.77 -6.37
N GLN A 10 4.49 -8.84 -7.03
CA GLN A 10 5.25 -9.46 -8.12
C GLN A 10 5.42 -8.53 -9.32
N ALA A 11 4.42 -7.70 -9.62
CA ALA A 11 4.52 -6.67 -10.65
C ALA A 11 5.40 -5.50 -10.20
N LEU A 12 5.09 -4.89 -9.05
CA LEU A 12 5.78 -3.69 -8.54
C LEU A 12 7.28 -3.89 -8.31
N ARG A 13 7.69 -5.08 -7.83
CA ARG A 13 9.12 -5.36 -7.58
C ARG A 13 9.97 -5.37 -8.87
N LYS A 14 9.34 -5.56 -10.03
CA LYS A 14 10.01 -5.58 -11.35
C LYS A 14 10.19 -4.17 -11.91
N LEU A 15 9.45 -3.18 -11.42
CA LEU A 15 9.48 -1.78 -11.87
C LEU A 15 10.73 -1.01 -11.41
N ARG A 16 11.87 -1.66 -11.20
CA ARG A 16 13.13 -1.03 -10.75
C ARG A 16 13.75 -0.09 -11.78
N LEU A 17 13.25 -0.10 -13.02
CA LEU A 17 13.70 0.76 -14.10
C LEU A 17 13.12 2.18 -13.91
N GLY A 18 13.93 3.21 -14.16
CA GLY A 18 13.49 4.61 -14.02
C GLY A 18 13.44 5.16 -12.59
N GLY A 19 14.11 4.50 -11.63
CA GLY A 19 14.19 5.00 -10.25
C GLY A 19 12.93 4.78 -9.41
N LEU A 20 11.94 4.06 -9.95
CA LEU A 20 10.75 3.64 -9.20
C LEU A 20 11.12 2.45 -8.31
N ARG A 21 11.05 2.65 -6.99
CA ARG A 21 11.32 1.58 -6.02
C ARG A 21 10.20 1.50 -5.02
N PHE A 22 9.38 0.47 -5.19
CA PHE A 22 8.28 0.17 -4.28
C PHE A 22 8.78 -0.54 -3.02
N ARG A 23 8.25 -0.08 -1.88
CA ARG A 23 8.34 -0.71 -0.56
C ARG A 23 7.00 -1.34 -0.23
N ARG A 24 6.99 -2.31 0.68
CA ARG A 24 5.77 -2.92 1.22
C ARG A 24 5.62 -2.59 2.70
N GLN A 25 4.38 -2.57 3.20
CA GLN A 25 4.06 -2.34 4.62
C GLN A 25 4.83 -1.13 5.17
N HIS A 26 4.72 0.00 4.48
CA HIS A 26 5.49 1.20 4.78
C HIS A 26 4.81 2.00 5.90
N PRO A 27 5.43 2.15 7.09
CA PRO A 27 4.86 2.96 8.15
C PRO A 27 4.93 4.45 7.79
N ILE A 28 3.81 5.15 7.96
CA ILE A 28 3.70 6.61 7.83
C ILE A 28 2.88 7.18 8.99
N GLY A 29 3.57 7.74 9.97
CA GLY A 29 2.93 8.19 11.21
C GLY A 29 2.14 7.04 11.87
N PRO A 30 0.83 7.22 12.13
CA PRO A 30 0.00 6.18 12.74
C PRO A 30 -0.53 5.13 11.73
N TYR A 31 -0.17 5.22 10.45
CA TYR A 31 -0.69 4.36 9.38
C TYR A 31 0.38 3.43 8.83
N ILE A 32 -0.04 2.31 8.23
CA ILE A 32 0.82 1.38 7.51
C ILE A 32 0.25 1.24 6.10
N LEU A 33 0.99 1.70 5.09
CA LEU A 33 0.61 1.58 3.69
C LEU A 33 1.01 0.21 3.15
N ASP A 34 0.15 -0.43 2.34
CA ASP A 34 0.49 -1.71 1.72
C ASP A 34 1.70 -1.60 0.81
N PHE A 35 1.73 -0.56 -0.03
CA PHE A 35 2.87 -0.25 -0.89
C PHE A 35 3.15 1.26 -0.94
N TYR A 36 4.44 1.61 -1.03
CA TYR A 36 4.86 3.01 -1.17
C TYR A 36 6.06 3.16 -2.10
N CYS A 37 5.99 4.14 -3.01
CA CYS A 37 7.09 4.54 -3.87
C CYS A 37 7.56 5.96 -3.51
N PRO A 38 8.71 6.12 -2.84
CA PRO A 38 9.20 7.43 -2.42
C PRO A 38 9.49 8.38 -3.58
N SER A 39 10.07 7.87 -4.69
CA SER A 39 10.44 8.70 -5.85
C SER A 39 9.24 9.27 -6.58
N ALA A 40 8.09 8.60 -6.53
CA ALA A 40 6.83 9.06 -7.10
C ALA A 40 5.88 9.70 -6.06
N ARG A 41 6.24 9.70 -4.77
CA ARG A 41 5.36 10.07 -3.65
C ARG A 41 3.99 9.37 -3.73
N LEU A 42 3.99 8.10 -4.14
CA LEU A 42 2.80 7.32 -4.42
C LEU A 42 2.56 6.25 -3.35
N ALA A 43 1.39 6.27 -2.73
CA ALA A 43 0.86 5.21 -1.88
C ALA A 43 -0.13 4.35 -2.67
N ILE A 44 -0.12 3.03 -2.43
CA ILE A 44 -1.10 2.09 -2.98
C ILE A 44 -1.61 1.24 -1.82
N GLU A 45 -2.92 1.17 -1.67
CA GLU A 45 -3.63 0.34 -0.71
C GLU A 45 -4.47 -0.67 -1.49
N VAL A 46 -4.47 -1.92 -1.02
CA VAL A 46 -5.20 -3.01 -1.65
C VAL A 46 -6.42 -3.30 -0.79
N ASP A 47 -7.56 -2.72 -1.18
CA ASP A 47 -8.80 -2.94 -0.45
C ASP A 47 -9.27 -4.39 -0.58
N GLY A 48 -9.30 -5.09 0.55
CA GLY A 48 -9.92 -6.41 0.68
C GLY A 48 -11.28 -6.32 1.36
N PHE A 49 -12.15 -7.31 1.14
CA PHE A 49 -13.41 -7.49 1.89
C PHE A 49 -13.21 -7.58 3.43
N ALA A 50 -11.98 -7.72 3.92
CA ALA A 50 -11.63 -7.71 5.34
C ALA A 50 -11.28 -6.32 5.89
N HIS A 51 -11.26 -5.26 5.05
CA HIS A 51 -11.03 -3.86 5.46
C HIS A 51 -12.30 -3.16 5.95
N ASP A 52 -13.38 -3.91 6.17
CA ASP A 52 -14.63 -3.38 6.72
C ASP A 52 -14.64 -3.47 8.26
N THR A 53 -13.47 -3.25 8.88
CA THR A 53 -13.41 -3.08 10.33
C THR A 53 -13.78 -1.64 10.65
N VAL A 54 -14.71 -1.45 11.59
CA VAL A 54 -15.18 -0.13 12.08
C VAL A 54 -14.01 0.84 12.40
N ALA A 55 -12.83 0.30 12.70
CA ALA A 55 -11.61 1.07 12.95
C ALA A 55 -11.02 1.77 11.70
N GLU A 56 -11.22 1.27 10.48
CA GLU A 56 -10.74 1.89 9.24
C GLU A 56 -11.70 2.96 8.71
N ALA A 57 -13.01 2.74 8.81
CA ALA A 57 -14.03 3.74 8.47
C ALA A 57 -13.87 5.05 9.27
N HIS A 58 -13.47 4.98 10.55
CA HIS A 58 -13.18 6.17 11.36
C HIS A 58 -11.86 6.88 11.01
N ARG A 59 -10.96 6.21 10.28
CA ARG A 59 -9.65 6.74 9.86
C ARG A 59 -9.70 7.36 8.46
N ASP A 60 -10.46 6.78 7.53
CA ASP A 60 -10.72 7.37 6.21
C ASP A 60 -11.52 8.67 6.29
N ALA A 61 -12.38 8.83 7.29
CA ALA A 61 -13.09 10.09 7.55
C ALA A 61 -12.16 11.27 7.94
N ARG A 62 -10.85 11.03 8.14
CA ARG A 62 -9.85 12.06 8.49
C ARG A 62 -8.78 12.28 7.41
N ARG A 63 -8.91 11.64 6.24
CA ARG A 63 -8.02 11.84 5.10
C ARG A 63 -8.34 13.13 4.34
#